data_AF-A0A5Y7QVT6-F1
#
_entry.id   AF-A0A5Y7QVT6-F1
#
_cell.length_a   1.000
_cell.length_b   1.000
_cell.length_c   1.000
_cell.angle_alpha   90.00
_cell.angle_beta   90.00
_cell.angle_gamma   90.00
#
_symmetry.space_group_name_H-M   'P 1'
#
loop_
_entity.id
_entity.type
_entity.pdbx_description
1 polymer ?
#
loop_
_entity_poly.entity_id
_entity_poly.type
_entity_poly.pdbx_seq_one_letter_code
_entity_poly.pdbx_strand_id
1 'polypeptide(L)'
;MSEQRFHGARIRENTDLVTAINDIDSSVIGIVAVADDADAGTFPLNKPVLFNRVNDVLGKTGKTGTLYKSLKAIADQVSTKVIVV
;
A
#
# COMPACT_ATOMS: atom_id res chain seq x y z
N MET A 1 24.79 -30.66 -33.15
CA MET A 1 24.19 -30.42 -31.81
C MET A 1 25.23 -30.78 -30.76
N SER A 2 26.24 -29.93 -30.55
CA SER A 2 27.24 -30.16 -29.51
C SER A 2 26.76 -29.56 -28.19
N GLU A 3 26.68 -30.38 -27.15
CA GLU A 3 26.31 -29.97 -25.80
C GLU A 3 27.19 -28.80 -25.32
N GLN A 4 26.58 -27.66 -25.01
CA GLN A 4 27.25 -26.58 -24.26
C GLN A 4 27.38 -27.00 -22.79
N ARG A 5 28.30 -27.93 -22.50
CA ARG A 5 28.73 -28.23 -21.13
C ARG A 5 29.77 -27.21 -20.70
N PHE A 6 29.47 -26.50 -19.60
CA PHE A 6 30.38 -25.56 -18.95
C PHE A 6 30.50 -25.92 -17.48
N HIS A 7 31.72 -26.19 -17.01
CA HIS A 7 32.00 -26.40 -15.59
C HIS A 7 32.72 -25.18 -15.03
N GLY A 8 32.06 -24.51 -14.08
CA GLY A 8 32.54 -23.27 -13.46
C GLY A 8 31.35 -22.43 -12.98
N ALA A 9 31.63 -21.31 -12.32
CA ALA A 9 30.60 -20.34 -11.97
C ALA A 9 30.23 -19.51 -13.21
N ARG A 10 28.93 -19.35 -13.47
CA ARG A 10 28.42 -18.37 -14.46
C ARG A 10 27.81 -17.19 -13.72
N ILE A 11 28.13 -16.00 -14.19
CA ILE A 11 27.54 -14.76 -13.71
C ILE A 11 26.36 -14.44 -14.64
N ARG A 12 25.20 -14.22 -14.05
CA ARG A 12 24.04 -13.64 -14.71
C ARG A 12 23.62 -12.44 -13.88
N GLU A 13 23.74 -11.26 -14.46
CA GLU A 13 23.21 -10.04 -13.87
C GLU A 13 21.73 -9.97 -14.26
N ASN A 14 20.86 -10.02 -13.26
CA ASN A 14 19.44 -9.81 -13.47
C ASN A 14 19.07 -8.41 -12.99
N THR A 15 18.44 -7.61 -13.84
CA THR A 15 17.95 -6.25 -13.50
C THR A 15 16.48 -6.26 -13.07
N ASP A 16 15.84 -7.45 -13.04
CA ASP A 16 14.48 -7.59 -12.54
C ASP A 16 14.36 -7.13 -11.09
N LEU A 17 13.19 -6.58 -10.74
CA LEU A 17 12.87 -6.17 -9.39
C LEU A 17 13.05 -7.34 -8.42
N VAL A 18 13.77 -7.10 -7.32
CA VAL A 18 13.92 -8.02 -6.18
C VAL A 18 12.54 -8.54 -5.77
N THR A 19 12.44 -9.84 -5.45
CA THR A 19 11.24 -10.47 -4.89
C THR A 19 10.61 -9.54 -3.86
N ALA A 20 9.37 -9.11 -4.10
CA ALA A 20 8.64 -8.24 -3.19
C ALA A 20 8.52 -8.95 -1.83
N ILE A 21 9.26 -8.47 -0.84
CA ILE A 21 9.08 -8.86 0.55
C ILE A 21 7.76 -8.23 0.98
N ASN A 22 6.72 -9.05 1.12
CA ASN A 22 5.43 -8.58 1.61
C ASN A 22 5.55 -8.26 3.10
N ASP A 23 4.94 -7.17 3.53
CA ASP A 23 4.84 -6.85 4.96
C ASP A 23 4.15 -8.01 5.70
N ILE A 24 4.72 -8.40 6.85
CA ILE A 24 4.15 -9.40 7.77
C ILE A 24 2.74 -8.94 8.15
N ASP A 25 1.78 -9.86 8.23
CA ASP A 25 0.38 -9.56 8.58
C ASP A 25 0.31 -8.76 9.90
N SER A 26 0.13 -7.45 9.76
CA SER A 26 -0.26 -6.55 10.82
C SER A 26 -1.79 -6.54 10.92
N SER A 27 -2.31 -6.34 12.14
CA SER A 27 -3.75 -6.25 12.38
C SER A 27 -4.40 -5.19 11.49
N VAL A 28 -5.47 -5.56 10.78
CA VAL A 28 -6.21 -4.67 9.87
C VAL A 28 -7.05 -3.67 10.67
N ILE A 29 -7.00 -2.39 10.30
CA ILE A 29 -7.84 -1.35 10.89
C ILE A 29 -8.99 -1.02 9.93
N GLY A 30 -10.24 -1.13 10.41
CA GLY A 30 -11.41 -0.61 9.72
C GLY A 30 -11.83 0.73 10.31
N ILE A 31 -12.01 1.76 9.48
CA ILE A 31 -12.46 3.09 9.91
C ILE A 31 -13.60 3.59 9.04
N VAL A 32 -14.58 4.21 9.69
CA VAL A 32 -15.63 5.00 9.05
C VAL A 32 -15.31 6.47 9.32
N ALA A 33 -15.14 7.28 8.28
CA ALA A 33 -14.78 8.68 8.44
C ALA A 33 -15.52 9.57 7.44
N VAL A 34 -15.58 10.87 7.75
CA VAL A 34 -16.20 11.86 6.88
C VAL A 34 -15.13 12.75 6.27
N ALA A 35 -15.26 13.06 4.98
CA ALA A 35 -14.46 14.06 4.28
C ALA A 35 -15.15 14.42 2.95
N ASP A 36 -15.69 15.62 2.86
CA ASP A 36 -16.44 16.07 1.68
C ASP A 36 -15.51 16.43 0.51
N ASP A 37 -14.24 16.74 0.81
CA ASP A 37 -13.19 17.10 -0.14
C ASP A 37 -12.22 15.96 -0.45
N ALA A 38 -12.55 14.73 -0.06
CA ALA A 38 -11.79 13.55 -0.46
C ALA A 38 -11.97 13.26 -1.97
N ASP A 39 -10.93 12.72 -2.60
CA ASP A 39 -11.00 12.28 -4.00
C ASP A 39 -12.00 11.12 -4.13
N ALA A 40 -13.15 11.38 -4.75
CA ALA A 40 -14.23 10.40 -4.93
C ALA A 40 -13.80 9.16 -5.73
N GLY A 41 -12.74 9.25 -6.54
CA GLY A 41 -12.17 8.09 -7.24
C GLY A 41 -11.43 7.14 -6.29
N THR A 42 -10.74 7.69 -5.29
CA THR A 42 -9.98 6.91 -4.29
C THR A 42 -10.86 6.53 -3.09
N PHE A 43 -11.78 7.39 -2.70
CA PHE A 43 -12.70 7.23 -1.57
C PHE A 43 -14.16 7.31 -2.05
N PRO A 44 -14.68 6.27 -2.72
CA PRO A 44 -16.07 6.21 -3.15
C PRO A 44 -17.03 6.14 -1.96
N LEU A 45 -18.09 6.96 -2.00
CA LEU A 45 -19.09 7.02 -0.95
C LEU A 45 -19.74 5.65 -0.70
N ASN A 46 -19.84 5.24 0.57
CA ASN A 46 -20.46 4.00 1.04
C ASN A 46 -19.87 2.72 0.44
N LYS A 47 -18.62 2.76 -0.05
CA LYS A 47 -17.95 1.58 -0.57
C LYS A 47 -16.62 1.38 0.16
N PRO A 48 -16.44 0.25 0.86
CA PRO A 48 -15.19 -0.03 1.54
C PRO A 48 -14.05 -0.19 0.53
N VAL A 49 -12.94 0.52 0.78
CA VAL A 49 -11.71 0.39 -0.01
C VAL A 49 -10.56 -0.02 0.90
N LEU A 50 -9.82 -1.05 0.48
CA LEU A 50 -8.64 -1.54 1.16
C LEU A 50 -7.39 -0.81 0.65
N PHE A 51 -6.61 -0.27 1.58
CA PHE A 51 -5.31 0.32 1.32
C PHE A 51 -4.22 -0.47 2.04
N ASN A 52 -3.16 -0.82 1.32
CA ASN A 52 -2.01 -1.53 1.89
C ASN A 52 -1.09 -0.59 2.67
N ARG A 53 -1.02 0.68 2.27
CA ARG A 53 -0.25 1.73 2.93
C ARG A 53 -1.05 3.01 2.96
N VAL A 54 -1.17 3.57 4.15
CA VAL A 54 -1.93 4.81 4.35
C VAL A 54 -1.22 6.02 3.73
N ASN A 55 0.12 6.03 3.77
CA ASN A 55 0.93 7.13 3.24
C ASN A 55 0.71 7.40 1.74
N ASP A 56 0.39 6.37 0.96
CA ASP A 56 0.16 6.49 -0.48
C ASP A 56 -1.12 7.26 -0.82
N VAL A 57 -2.05 7.35 0.14
CA VAL A 57 -3.39 7.93 -0.07
C VAL A 57 -3.66 9.20 0.74
N LEU A 58 -2.78 9.58 1.68
CA LEU A 58 -2.92 10.80 2.51
C LEU A 58 -3.10 12.09 1.68
N GLY A 59 -2.52 12.16 0.49
CA GLY A 59 -2.68 13.33 -0.40
C GLY A 59 -4.09 13.49 -0.95
N LYS A 60 -4.92 12.45 -0.88
CA LYS A 60 -6.25 12.37 -1.51
C LYS A 60 -7.42 12.36 -0.53
N THR A 61 -7.16 12.39 0.77
CA THR A 61 -8.19 12.28 1.82
C THR A 61 -8.93 13.57 2.12
N GLY A 62 -8.58 14.68 1.45
CA GLY A 62 -9.10 16.01 1.78
C GLY A 62 -8.60 16.52 3.14
N LYS A 63 -9.13 17.65 3.60
CA LYS A 63 -8.81 18.32 4.88
C LYS A 63 -10.04 18.78 5.65
N THR A 64 -11.22 18.80 5.03
CA THR A 64 -12.44 19.36 5.64
C THR A 64 -13.09 18.45 6.68
N GLY A 65 -12.74 17.15 6.70
CA GLY A 65 -13.30 16.16 7.60
C GLY A 65 -12.32 15.50 8.57
N THR A 66 -12.71 14.32 9.08
CA THR A 66 -11.92 13.53 10.03
C THR A 66 -10.97 12.53 9.36
N LEU A 67 -11.20 12.21 8.08
CA LEU A 67 -10.45 11.18 7.36
C LEU A 67 -8.92 11.40 7.37
N TYR A 68 -8.45 12.58 6.98
CA TYR A 68 -7.02 12.89 6.96
C TYR A 68 -6.38 12.78 8.34
N LYS A 69 -7.02 13.33 9.38
CA LYS A 69 -6.47 13.32 10.74
C LYS A 69 -6.34 11.90 11.28
N SER A 70 -7.37 11.07 11.08
CA SER A 70 -7.38 9.68 11.53
C SER A 70 -6.33 8.84 10.80
N LEU A 71 -6.27 8.95 9.47
CA LEU A 71 -5.29 8.23 8.67
C LEU A 71 -3.87 8.70 8.95
N LYS A 72 -3.65 10.01 9.18
CA LYS A 72 -2.34 10.53 9.57
C LYS A 72 -1.91 9.98 10.93
N ALA A 73 -2.80 9.97 11.91
CA ALA A 73 -2.51 9.42 13.23
C ALA A 73 -2.17 7.92 13.18
N ILE A 74 -2.85 7.15 12.32
CA ILE A 74 -2.52 5.74 12.09
C ILE A 74 -1.14 5.62 11.43
N ALA A 75 -0.88 6.37 10.37
CA ALA A 75 0.37 6.33 9.62
C ALA A 75 1.60 6.74 10.45
N ASP A 76 1.42 7.63 11.43
CA ASP A 76 2.48 8.04 12.36
C ASP A 76 2.85 6.94 13.36
N GLN A 77 1.90 6.06 13.68
CA GLN A 77 2.09 4.98 14.65
C GLN A 77 2.48 3.65 14.01
N VAL A 78 1.87 3.29 12.88
CA VAL A 78 2.05 1.98 12.25
C VAL A 78 1.70 2.00 10.75
N SER A 79 2.46 1.24 9.96
CA SER A 79 2.12 0.96 8.56
C SER A 79 1.32 -0.34 8.47
N THR A 80 0.01 -0.24 8.70
CA THR A 80 -0.93 -1.37 8.58
C THR A 80 -1.87 -1.23 7.38
N LYS A 81 -2.50 -2.33 6.98
CA LYS A 81 -3.62 -2.37 6.04
C LYS A 81 -4.83 -1.67 6.66
N VAL A 82 -5.45 -0.75 5.93
CA VAL A 82 -6.62 0.01 6.40
C VAL A 82 -7.77 -0.11 5.42
N ILE A 83 -8.96 -0.40 5.94
CA ILE A 83 -10.22 -0.35 5.20
C ILE A 83 -10.93 0.94 5.59
N VAL A 84 -11.24 1.76 4.60
CA VAL A 84 -11.94 3.04 4.81
C VAL A 84 -13.33 2.97 4.19
N VAL A 85 -14.32 3.48 4.93
CA VAL A 85 -15.69 3.76 4.47
C VAL A 85 -16.02 5.23 4.69
#